data_AF-A0A150NJN4-F1
#
_entry.id   AF-A0A150NJN4-F1
#
_cell.length_a   1.000
_cell.length_b   1.000
_cell.length_c   1.000
_cell.angle_alpha   90.00
_cell.angle_beta   90.00
_cell.angle_gamma   90.00
#
_symmetry.space_group_name_H-M   'P 1'
#
loop_
_entity.id
_entity.type
_entity.pdbx_description
1 polymer ?
#
loop_
_entity_poly.entity_id
_entity_poly.type
_entity_poly.pdbx_seq_one_letter_code
_entity_poly.pdbx_strand_id
1 'polypeptide(L)'
;MEVTIPLGSITLRAEDVSQDMYGSIDLVTDKIERQIRKNKTKIERKNKNKVATSQLFTDALVEDTNVVQSRVVRSKQIDLKPMDLEEAILQMDLLGHDFFIYVDVEDQTTNVIYRREDGEIGLLEVKES
;
A
#
# COMPACT_ATOMS: atom_id res chain seq x y z
N MET A 1 -23.92 14.89 20.78
CA MET A 1 -24.26 14.54 19.39
C MET A 1 -22.98 14.21 18.64
N GLU A 2 -22.98 13.13 17.87
CA GLU A 2 -21.83 12.72 17.05
C GLU A 2 -22.24 12.54 15.60
N VAL A 3 -21.41 13.01 14.66
CA VAL A 3 -21.60 12.89 13.22
C VAL A 3 -20.29 12.46 12.56
N THR A 4 -20.35 11.38 11.78
CA THR A 4 -19.24 10.90 10.96
C THR A 4 -19.69 10.78 9.49
N ILE A 5 -18.98 11.47 8.59
CA ILE A 5 -19.22 11.47 7.15
C ILE A 5 -18.00 10.85 6.47
N PRO A 6 -18.07 9.59 6.00
CA PRO A 6 -17.00 8.99 5.23
C PRO A 6 -17.07 9.48 3.79
N LEU A 7 -16.18 10.40 3.41
CA LEU A 7 -15.86 10.65 2.01
C LEU A 7 -14.71 9.70 1.69
N GLY A 8 -14.75 8.96 0.58
CA GLY A 8 -13.89 7.77 0.35
C GLY A 8 -12.37 7.89 0.58
N SER A 9 -11.81 9.09 0.80
CA SER A 9 -10.42 9.24 1.26
C SER A 9 -10.21 10.21 2.44
N ILE A 10 -11.29 10.83 2.95
CA ILE A 10 -11.27 11.72 4.10
C ILE A 10 -12.54 11.44 4.90
N THR A 11 -12.38 10.98 6.13
CA THR A 11 -13.48 10.91 7.07
C THR A 11 -13.60 12.25 7.79
N LEU A 12 -14.78 12.86 7.73
CA LEU A 12 -15.09 14.05 8.54
C LEU A 12 -15.81 13.57 9.78
N ARG A 13 -15.30 13.89 10.96
CA ARG A 13 -15.88 13.48 12.24
C ARG A 13 -15.98 14.67 13.17
N ALA A 14 -17.17 14.89 13.71
CA ALA A 14 -17.42 15.94 14.69
C ALA A 14 -18.28 15.38 15.81
N GLU A 15 -17.86 15.69 17.04
CA GLU A 15 -18.58 15.37 18.25
C GLU A 15 -18.73 16.65 19.06
N ASP A 16 -19.92 16.84 19.62
CA ASP A 16 -20.14 17.92 20.58
C ASP A 16 -21.17 17.54 21.64
N VAL A 17 -20.98 18.05 22.85
CA VAL A 17 -21.86 17.80 23.99
C VAL A 17 -22.36 19.16 24.48
N SER A 18 -23.56 19.53 24.05
CA SER A 18 -24.25 20.75 24.51
C SER A 18 -25.53 20.40 25.26
N GLN A 19 -26.06 21.38 25.98
CA GLN A 19 -27.25 21.25 26.82
C GLN A 19 -28.55 21.21 25.98
N ASP A 20 -28.51 21.77 24.77
CA ASP A 20 -29.60 21.75 23.79
C ASP A 20 -29.19 21.00 22.51
N MET A 21 -30.13 20.23 21.95
CA MET A 21 -29.93 19.49 20.72
C MET A 21 -29.68 20.43 19.55
N TYR A 22 -30.46 21.52 19.44
CA TYR A 22 -30.32 22.47 18.34
C TYR A 22 -28.98 23.22 18.41
N GLY A 23 -28.55 23.64 19.60
CA GLY A 23 -27.21 24.22 19.80
C GLY A 23 -26.07 23.25 19.47
N SER A 24 -26.27 21.94 19.69
CA SER A 24 -25.28 20.92 19.29
C SER A 24 -25.14 20.80 17.77
N ILE A 25 -26.21 21.05 17.01
CA ILE A 25 -26.18 20.98 15.55
C ILE A 25 -25.31 22.12 15.00
N ASP A 26 -25.52 23.36 15.46
CA ASP A 26 -24.76 24.52 15.02
C ASP A 26 -23.26 24.38 15.31
N LEU A 27 -22.91 23.87 16.50
CA LEU A 27 -21.51 23.66 16.87
C LEU A 27 -20.85 22.51 16.07
N VAL A 28 -21.61 21.48 15.72
CA VAL A 28 -21.13 20.38 14.86
C VAL A 28 -20.98 20.84 13.42
N THR A 29 -21.90 21.65 12.88
CA THR A 29 -21.80 22.19 11.51
C THR A 29 -20.60 23.10 11.37
N ASP A 30 -20.31 23.96 12.35
CA ASP A 30 -19.10 24.80 12.37
C ASP A 30 -17.81 23.95 12.39
N LYS A 31 -17.77 22.89 13.19
CA LYS A 31 -16.62 21.96 13.23
C LYS A 31 -16.42 21.26 11.89
N ILE A 32 -17.50 20.80 11.25
CA ILE A 32 -17.44 20.18 9.92
C ILE A 32 -17.03 21.20 8.86
N GLU A 33 -17.56 22.41 8.88
CA GLU A 33 -17.20 23.47 7.92
C GLU A 33 -15.70 23.80 8.01
N ARG A 34 -15.17 23.89 9.22
CA ARG A 34 -13.73 24.09 9.43
C ARG A 34 -12.90 22.93 8.87
N GLN A 35 -13.37 21.69 9.03
CA GLN A 35 -12.70 20.52 8.44
C GLN A 35 -12.77 20.54 6.90
N ILE A 36 -13.90 20.96 6.32
CA ILE A 36 -14.06 21.12 4.87
C ILE A 36 -13.11 22.21 4.35
N ARG A 37 -13.05 23.39 4.99
CA ARG A 37 -12.15 24.48 4.58
C ARG A 37 -10.69 24.07 4.63
N LYS A 38 -10.26 23.37 5.69
CA LYS A 38 -8.89 22.84 5.81
C LYS A 38 -8.56 21.82 4.72
N ASN A 39 -9.52 20.96 4.40
CA ASN A 39 -9.34 19.89 3.42
C ASN A 39 -9.79 20.30 2.00
N LYS A 40 -10.17 21.56 1.77
CA LYS A 40 -10.76 22.06 0.51
C LYS A 40 -9.87 21.78 -0.69
N THR A 41 -8.58 22.08 -0.59
CA THR A 41 -7.62 21.83 -1.68
C THR A 41 -7.41 20.33 -1.96
N LYS A 42 -7.52 19.48 -0.93
CA LYS A 42 -7.42 18.02 -1.05
C LYS A 42 -8.68 17.42 -1.69
N ILE A 43 -9.86 17.99 -1.39
CA ILE A 43 -11.14 17.62 -2.00
C ILE A 43 -11.20 18.09 -3.47
N GLU A 44 -10.82 19.34 -3.75
CA GLU A 44 -10.81 19.91 -5.10
C GLU A 44 -9.86 19.17 -6.05
N ARG A 45 -8.66 18.79 -5.61
CA ARG A 45 -7.73 17.99 -6.42
C ARG A 45 -8.33 16.65 -6.84
N LYS A 46 -9.11 16.01 -5.97
CA LYS A 46 -9.78 14.74 -6.28
C LYS A 46 -11.01 14.90 -7.15
N ASN A 47 -11.80 15.95 -6.94
CA ASN A 47 -12.93 16.25 -7.82
C ASN A 47 -12.45 16.67 -9.22
N LYS A 48 -11.34 17.40 -9.36
CA LYS A 48 -10.79 17.76 -10.68
C LYS A 48 -10.29 16.52 -11.44
N ASN A 49 -9.69 15.56 -10.74
CA ASN A 49 -9.33 14.24 -11.31
C ASN A 49 -10.54 13.34 -11.60
N LYS A 50 -11.72 13.58 -10.99
CA LYS A 50 -12.97 12.86 -11.33
C LYS A 50 -13.73 13.51 -12.50
N VAL A 51 -13.73 14.84 -12.59
CA VAL A 51 -14.45 15.58 -13.64
C VAL A 51 -13.74 15.47 -15.00
N ALA A 52 -12.40 15.45 -15.03
CA ALA A 52 -11.65 15.20 -16.26
C ALA A 52 -11.94 13.80 -16.87
N THR A 53 -12.31 12.85 -16.02
CA THR A 53 -12.65 11.48 -16.41
C THR A 53 -14.14 11.37 -16.76
N SER A 54 -15.03 12.07 -16.04
CA SER A 54 -16.50 11.88 -16.16
C SER A 54 -17.12 12.30 -17.51
N GLN A 55 -16.50 13.16 -18.32
CA GLN A 55 -17.06 13.55 -19.63
C GLN A 55 -16.65 12.62 -20.78
N LEU A 56 -15.76 11.65 -20.54
CA LEU A 56 -15.34 10.66 -21.55
C LEU A 56 -16.05 9.31 -21.43
N PHE A 57 -16.87 9.10 -20.39
CA PHE A 57 -17.53 7.81 -20.09
C PHE A 57 -19.07 7.90 -20.13
N THR A 58 -19.67 8.47 -21.19
CA THR A 58 -21.12 8.35 -21.43
C THR A 58 -21.51 7.42 -22.56
N ASP A 59 -20.57 6.73 -23.21
CA ASP A 59 -20.97 5.63 -24.09
C ASP A 59 -19.87 4.57 -24.18
N ALA A 60 -20.16 3.40 -23.60
CA ALA A 60 -19.47 2.12 -23.76
C ALA A 60 -18.09 1.87 -23.07
N LEU A 61 -18.15 1.11 -21.96
CA LEU A 61 -17.25 -0.02 -21.61
C LEU A 61 -15.83 0.22 -21.01
N VAL A 62 -15.72 -0.08 -19.70
CA VAL A 62 -14.65 -0.76 -18.91
C VAL A 62 -13.19 -0.20 -18.87
N GLU A 63 -12.64 -0.18 -17.63
CA GLU A 63 -11.22 -0.27 -17.19
C GLU A 63 -10.49 0.98 -16.60
N ASP A 64 -10.24 0.86 -15.28
CA ASP A 64 -9.34 1.62 -14.40
C ASP A 64 -7.84 1.34 -14.69
N THR A 65 -6.96 2.35 -14.61
CA THR A 65 -5.55 2.12 -14.19
C THR A 65 -4.93 3.36 -13.51
N ASN A 66 -4.73 3.30 -12.18
CA ASN A 66 -3.85 4.18 -11.39
C ASN A 66 -2.51 3.45 -11.18
N VAL A 67 -1.38 4.07 -11.55
CA VAL A 67 -0.03 3.48 -11.34
C VAL A 67 0.66 4.16 -10.16
N VAL A 68 0.78 3.47 -9.02
CA VAL A 68 1.54 3.89 -7.83
C VAL A 68 3.00 3.45 -8.01
N GLN A 69 3.95 4.39 -7.96
CA GLN A 69 5.38 4.10 -8.11
C GLN A 69 6.01 3.65 -6.78
N SER A 70 6.62 2.47 -6.76
CA SER A 70 7.25 1.85 -5.57
C SER A 70 8.58 2.53 -5.21
N ARG A 71 8.74 3.02 -3.96
CA ARG A 71 9.98 3.68 -3.47
C ARG A 71 10.81 2.71 -2.65
N VAL A 72 12.10 2.54 -2.97
CA VAL A 72 13.05 1.71 -2.19
C VAL A 72 13.32 2.35 -0.82
N VAL A 73 13.11 1.60 0.27
CA VAL A 73 13.18 2.09 1.66
C VAL A 73 14.51 1.77 2.35
N ARG A 74 15.19 0.68 1.97
CA ARG A 74 16.45 0.24 2.60
C ARG A 74 17.27 -0.62 1.64
N SER A 75 18.59 -0.47 1.68
CA SER A 75 19.55 -1.31 0.97
C SER A 75 20.38 -2.14 1.95
N LYS A 76 20.50 -3.45 1.73
CA LYS A 76 21.41 -4.35 2.45
C LYS A 76 22.36 -4.98 1.43
N GLN A 77 23.65 -4.88 1.66
CA GLN A 77 24.66 -5.60 0.90
C GLN A 77 24.90 -6.94 1.59
N ILE A 78 24.95 -8.02 0.81
CA ILE A 78 25.17 -9.39 1.29
C ILE A 78 26.27 -9.99 0.41
N ASP A 79 27.24 -10.62 1.04
CA ASP A 79 28.28 -11.36 0.33
C ASP A 79 27.74 -12.73 -0.07
N LEU A 80 27.73 -13.02 -1.37
CA LEU A 80 27.26 -14.29 -1.91
C LEU A 80 28.33 -15.36 -1.72
N LYS A 81 28.02 -16.36 -0.90
CA LYS A 81 28.87 -17.53 -0.71
C LYS A 81 28.26 -18.72 -1.47
N PRO A 82 29.07 -19.52 -2.18
CA PRO A 82 28.60 -20.77 -2.76
C PRO A 82 28.15 -21.73 -1.66
N MET A 83 26.94 -22.26 -1.76
CA MET A 83 26.38 -23.24 -0.82
C MET A 83 25.30 -24.09 -1.53
N ASP A 84 24.98 -25.25 -0.96
CA ASP A 84 23.92 -26.13 -1.49
C ASP A 84 22.52 -25.59 -1.14
N LEU A 85 21.49 -26.09 -1.83
CA LEU A 85 20.10 -25.69 -1.64
C LEU A 85 19.64 -25.94 -0.19
N GLU A 86 19.95 -27.10 0.38
CA GLU A 86 19.57 -27.42 1.76
C GLU A 86 20.25 -26.48 2.77
N GLU A 87 21.51 -26.13 2.53
CA GLU A 87 22.26 -25.18 3.36
C GLU A 87 21.68 -23.78 3.26
N ALA A 88 21.29 -23.34 2.05
CA ALA A 88 20.64 -22.06 1.84
C ALA A 88 19.30 -21.95 2.59
N ILE A 89 18.49 -23.02 2.58
CA ILE A 89 17.22 -23.08 3.34
C ILE A 89 17.48 -22.93 4.84
N LEU A 90 18.45 -23.66 5.37
CA LEU A 90 18.82 -23.56 6.78
C LEU A 90 19.26 -22.14 7.16
N GLN A 91 20.06 -21.48 6.32
CA GLN A 91 20.51 -20.10 6.56
C GLN A 91 19.34 -19.10 6.50
N MET A 92 18.41 -19.28 5.55
CA MET A 92 17.19 -18.47 5.45
C MET A 92 16.37 -18.55 6.74
N ASP A 93 16.16 -19.76 7.27
CA ASP A 93 15.38 -19.99 8.49
C ASP A 93 16.10 -19.47 9.74
N LEU A 94 17.41 -19.65 9.86
CA LEU A 94 18.21 -19.12 10.98
C LEU A 94 18.20 -17.59 11.03
N LEU A 95 18.18 -16.93 9.86
CA LEU A 95 18.08 -15.47 9.77
C LEU A 95 16.63 -14.97 9.90
N GLY A 96 15.64 -15.85 9.78
CA GLY A 96 14.22 -15.50 9.78
C GLY A 96 13.85 -14.56 8.61
N HIS A 97 14.42 -14.80 7.43
CA HIS A 97 14.14 -14.02 6.23
C HIS A 97 13.16 -14.76 5.31
N ASP A 98 12.28 -14.02 4.63
CA ASP A 98 11.33 -14.61 3.68
C ASP A 98 11.97 -14.95 2.33
N PHE A 99 13.16 -14.42 2.05
CA PHE A 99 13.94 -14.73 0.86
C PHE A 99 15.43 -14.76 1.17
N PHE A 100 16.17 -15.57 0.42
CA PHE A 100 17.62 -15.69 0.54
C PHE A 100 18.24 -15.91 -0.83
N ILE A 101 19.33 -15.19 -1.11
CA ILE A 101 20.06 -15.25 -2.38
C ILE A 101 21.39 -15.95 -2.12
N TYR A 102 21.72 -16.94 -2.93
CA TYR A 102 22.95 -17.70 -2.85
C TYR A 102 23.48 -18.05 -4.24
N VAL A 103 24.70 -18.57 -4.30
CA VAL A 103 25.28 -19.13 -5.51
C VAL A 103 25.28 -20.64 -5.35
N ASP A 104 24.75 -21.35 -6.33
CA ASP A 104 24.76 -22.80 -6.33
C ASP A 104 26.19 -23.33 -6.50
N VAL A 105 26.54 -24.39 -5.79
CA VAL A 105 27.85 -25.02 -5.93
C VAL A 105 27.95 -25.83 -7.22
N GLU A 106 26.84 -26.43 -7.67
CA GLU A 106 26.84 -27.31 -8.84
C GLU A 106 26.97 -26.50 -10.13
N ASP A 107 26.10 -25.50 -10.31
CA ASP A 107 26.01 -24.74 -11.55
C ASP A 107 26.72 -23.37 -11.50
N GLN A 108 27.21 -22.94 -10.32
CA GLN A 108 27.76 -21.60 -10.07
C GLN A 108 26.82 -20.45 -10.46
N THR A 109 25.53 -20.75 -10.61
CA THR A 109 24.49 -19.78 -10.93
C THR A 109 23.96 -19.12 -9.68
N THR A 110 23.47 -17.88 -9.81
CA THR A 110 22.82 -17.19 -8.70
C THR A 110 21.38 -17.66 -8.59
N ASN A 111 21.05 -18.22 -7.44
CA ASN A 111 19.72 -18.75 -7.13
C ASN A 111 19.10 -17.96 -5.97
N VAL A 112 17.78 -17.81 -5.99
CA VAL A 112 17.00 -17.16 -4.94
C VAL A 112 15.96 -18.13 -4.42
N ILE A 113 16.01 -18.43 -3.12
CA ILE A 113 14.92 -19.12 -2.43
C ILE A 113 14.01 -18.10 -1.76
N TYR A 114 12.73 -18.40 -1.71
CA TYR A 114 11.75 -17.57 -1.01
C TYR A 114 10.59 -18.39 -0.47
N ARG A 115 9.96 -17.89 0.58
CA ARG A 115 8.77 -18.49 1.18
C ARG A 115 7.52 -18.02 0.43
N ARG A 116 6.70 -18.97 -0.03
CA ARG A 116 5.41 -18.70 -0.65
C ARG A 116 4.36 -18.37 0.42
N GLU A 117 3.25 -17.77 0.00
CA GLU A 117 2.10 -17.52 0.89
C GLU A 117 1.54 -18.82 1.50
N ASP A 118 1.67 -19.94 0.77
CA ASP A 118 1.26 -21.28 1.20
C ASP A 118 2.23 -21.93 2.23
N GLY A 119 3.36 -21.28 2.53
CA GLY A 119 4.38 -21.77 3.46
C GLY A 119 5.43 -22.71 2.84
N GLU A 120 5.23 -23.15 1.60
CA GLU A 120 6.22 -23.92 0.85
C GLU A 120 7.38 -23.04 0.33
N ILE A 121 8.50 -23.68 0.01
CA ILE A 121 9.72 -23.00 -0.48
C ILE A 121 9.70 -22.98 -2.01
N GLY A 122 9.84 -21.78 -2.59
CA GLY A 122 10.08 -21.57 -4.00
C GLY A 122 11.57 -21.36 -4.31
N LEU A 123 12.02 -21.85 -5.46
CA LEU A 123 13.37 -21.64 -5.99
C LEU A 123 13.28 -20.87 -7.32
N LEU A 124 14.08 -19.82 -7.46
CA LEU A 124 14.25 -19.05 -8.67
C LEU A 124 15.71 -19.11 -9.12
N GLU A 125 15.95 -19.74 -10.27
CA GLU A 125 17.27 -19.83 -10.89
C GLU A 125 17.45 -18.68 -11.89
N VAL A 126 18.60 -18.00 -11.82
CA VAL A 126 18.97 -17.01 -12.84
C VAL A 126 19.86 -17.68 -13.88
N LYS A 127 19.31 -17.88 -15.08
CA LYS A 127 20.07 -18.33 -16.26
C LYS A 127 20.43 -17.11 -17.09
N GLU A 128 21.72 -16.86 -17.27
CA GLU A 128 22.19 -15.88 -18.26
C GLU A 128 21.88 -16.42 -19.67
N SER A 129 21.23 -15.61 -20.52
CA SER A 129 20.97 -15.92 -21.93
C SER A 129 22.09 -15.42 -22.84
#